data_AF-A0A9X2KYT9-F1
#
_entry.id   AF-A0A9X2KYT9-F1
#
_cell.length_a   1.000
_cell.length_b   1.000
_cell.length_c   1.000
_cell.angle_alpha   90.00
_cell.angle_beta   90.00
_cell.angle_gamma   90.00
#
_symmetry.space_group_name_H-M   'P 1'
#
loop_
_entity.id
_entity.type
_entity.pdbx_description
1 polymer ?
#
loop_
_entity_poly.entity_id
_entity_poly.type
_entity_poly.pdbx_seq_one_letter_code
_entity_poly.pdbx_strand_id
1 'polypeptide(L)' 'MKRNRYTKKQLKKRYWWFGGLGTAILGFGLSALVESGFLKHSGSEQWQWIGAGTISLILIMTGINFLFESHACKRELEGK' A
#
# COMPACT_ATOMS: atom_id res chain seq x y z
N MET A 1 17.47 23.80 7.93
CA MET A 1 16.22 24.40 8.45
C MET A 1 15.24 23.27 8.79
N LYS A 2 15.33 22.68 10.00
CA LYS A 2 14.49 21.53 10.42
C LYS A 2 13.09 22.04 10.79
N ARG A 3 12.14 21.93 9.87
CA ARG A 3 10.74 22.34 10.08
C ARG A 3 9.93 21.14 10.57
N ASN A 4 10.17 20.69 11.81
CA ASN A 4 9.40 19.58 12.37
C ASN A 4 8.03 20.10 12.86
N ARG A 5 7.01 20.01 11.99
CA ARG A 5 5.67 20.59 12.20
C ARG A 5 4.68 19.68 12.93
N TYR A 6 5.09 18.49 13.37
CA TYR A 6 4.15 17.51 13.90
C TYR A 6 4.47 17.11 15.35
N THR A 7 3.45 17.19 16.20
CA THR A 7 3.50 16.70 17.58
C THR A 7 3.55 15.16 17.59
N LYS A 8 4.15 14.54 18.63
CA LYS A 8 4.21 13.07 18.76
C LYS A 8 2.85 12.37 18.61
N LYS A 9 1.76 13.01 19.06
CA LYS A 9 0.38 12.51 18.89
C LYS A 9 -0.05 12.45 17.41
N GLN A 10 0.33 13.44 16.60
CA GLN A 10 0.05 13.50 15.17
C GLN A 10 0.85 12.43 14.40
N LEU A 11 2.14 12.25 14.74
CA LEU A 11 2.95 11.17 14.16
C LEU A 11 2.35 9.79 14.49
N LYS A 12 1.95 9.52 15.74
CA LYS A 12 1.38 8.23 16.14
C LYS A 12 0.07 7.93 15.40
N LYS A 13 -0.80 8.94 15.24
CA LYS A 13 -2.03 8.81 14.46
C LYS A 13 -1.72 8.51 12.99
N ARG A 14 -0.75 9.22 12.42
CA ARG A 14 -0.32 9.04 11.02
C ARG A 14 0.30 7.66 10.79
N TYR A 15 1.15 7.19 11.71
CA TYR A 15 1.71 5.84 11.70
C TYR A 15 0.61 4.76 11.58
N TRP A 16 -0.41 4.83 12.45
CA TRP A 16 -1.51 3.86 12.45
C TRP A 16 -2.38 3.97 11.21
N TRP A 17 -2.65 5.19 10.73
CA TRP A 17 -3.44 5.41 9.52
C TRP A 17 -2.72 4.92 8.27
N PHE A 18 -1.46 5.31 8.06
CA PHE A 18 -0.67 4.90 6.90
C PHE A 18 -0.32 3.40 6.95
N GLY A 19 -0.06 2.85 8.14
CA GLY A 19 0.20 1.42 8.32
C GLY A 19 -1.03 0.56 8.06
N GLY A 20 -2.18 0.94 8.63
CA GLY A 20 -3.45 0.24 8.42
C GLY A 20 -3.95 0.34 6.99
N LEU A 21 -3.96 1.56 6.42
CA LEU A 21 -4.38 1.81 5.05
C LEU A 21 -3.42 1.14 4.04
N GLY A 22 -2.11 1.21 4.27
CA GLY A 22 -1.11 0.55 3.43
C GLY A 22 -1.28 -0.97 3.39
N THR A 23 -1.50 -1.60 4.56
CA THR A 23 -1.78 -3.04 4.64
C THR A 23 -3.07 -3.42 3.93
N ALA A 24 -4.14 -2.63 4.10
CA ALA A 24 -5.43 -2.89 3.47
C ALA A 24 -5.34 -2.80 1.94
N ILE A 25 -4.69 -1.76 1.41
CA ILE A 25 -4.48 -1.58 -0.04
C ILE A 25 -3.60 -2.69 -0.60
N LEU A 26 -2.52 -3.07 0.12
CA LEU A 26 -1.65 -4.16 -0.29
C LEU A 26 -2.38 -5.49 -0.34
N GLY A 27 -3.15 -5.82 0.71
CA GLY A 27 -3.97 -7.03 0.76
C GLY A 27 -5.01 -7.08 -0.36
N PHE A 28 -5.71 -5.97 -0.60
CA PHE A 28 -6.66 -5.85 -1.72
C PHE A 28 -5.99 -6.02 -3.09
N GLY A 29 -4.84 -5.37 -3.30
CA GLY A 29 -4.06 -5.53 -4.53
C GLY A 29 -3.57 -6.96 -4.73
N LEU A 30 -3.22 -7.67 -3.66
CA LEU A 30 -2.84 -9.09 -3.73
C LEU A 30 -4.03 -9.98 -4.10
N SER A 31 -5.21 -9.76 -3.50
CA SER A 31 -6.44 -10.46 -3.88
C SER A 31 -6.80 -10.23 -5.35
N ALA A 32 -6.77 -8.98 -5.81
CA ALA A 32 -7.04 -8.62 -7.19
C ALA A 32 -6.00 -9.20 -8.17
N LEU A 33 -4.74 -9.33 -7.75
CA LEU A 33 -3.69 -9.99 -8.54
C LEU A 33 -4.01 -11.48 -8.72
N VAL A 34 -4.37 -12.17 -7.63
CA VAL A 34 -4.77 -13.58 -7.69
C VAL A 34 -5.98 -13.77 -8.61
N GLU A 35 -7.00 -12.93 -8.46
CA GLU A 35 -8.21 -13.00 -9.27
C GLU A 35 -7.92 -12.75 -10.76
N SER A 36 -7.04 -11.80 -11.09
CA SER A 36 -6.57 -11.59 -12.47
C SER A 36 -5.82 -12.79 -13.04
N GLY A 37 -5.07 -13.51 -12.20
CA GLY A 37 -4.38 -14.76 -12.57
C GLY A 37 -5.33 -15.90 -12.89
N PHE A 38 -6.47 -15.97 -12.18
CA PHE A 38 -7.56 -16.90 -12.51
C PHE A 38 -8.28 -16.49 -13.80
N LEU A 39 -8.57 -15.21 -14.00
CA LEU A 39 -9.18 -14.68 -15.23
C LEU A 39 -8.38 -15.06 -16.49
N LYS A 40 -7.04 -15.05 -16.39
CA LYS A 40 -6.14 -15.52 -17.46
C LYS A 40 -6.39 -16.99 -17.86
N HIS A 41 -6.73 -17.85 -16.90
CA HIS A 41 -7.01 -19.27 -17.14
C HIS A 41 -8.45 -19.54 -17.59
N SER A 42 -9.38 -18.63 -17.33
CA SER A 42 -10.80 -18.78 -17.65
C SER A 42 -11.18 -18.39 -19.09
N GLY A 43 -10.22 -18.14 -19.98
CA GLY A 43 -10.49 -17.81 -21.38
C GLY A 43 -11.06 -16.39 -21.61
N SER A 44 -10.93 -15.49 -20.63
CA SER A 44 -11.33 -14.08 -20.76
C SER A 44 -10.40 -13.30 -21.71
N GLU A 45 -10.94 -12.21 -22.26
CA GLU A 45 -10.23 -11.37 -23.24
C GLU A 45 -8.91 -10.84 -22.67
N GLN A 46 -7.84 -10.88 -23.47
CA GLN A 46 -6.47 -10.68 -22.98
C GLN A 46 -6.27 -9.34 -22.26
N TRP A 47 -6.93 -8.30 -22.74
CA TRP A 47 -6.86 -6.95 -22.18
C TRP A 47 -7.42 -6.84 -20.76
N GLN A 48 -8.43 -7.64 -20.41
CA GLN A 48 -9.07 -7.54 -19.10
C GLN A 48 -8.16 -8.05 -17.99
N TRP A 49 -7.52 -9.21 -18.16
CA TRP A 49 -6.64 -9.76 -17.13
C TRP A 49 -5.29 -9.03 -17.05
N ILE A 50 -4.78 -8.51 -18.17
CA ILE A 50 -3.58 -7.67 -18.19
C ILE A 50 -3.86 -6.33 -17.48
N GLY A 51 -4.99 -5.69 -17.80
CA GLY A 51 -5.40 -4.44 -17.15
C GLY A 51 -5.63 -4.62 -15.65
N ALA A 52 -6.40 -5.65 -15.27
CA ALA A 52 -6.65 -5.99 -13.87
C ALA A 52 -5.33 -6.30 -13.13
N GLY A 53 -4.46 -7.13 -13.71
CA GLY A 53 -3.16 -7.44 -13.10
C GLY A 53 -2.25 -6.22 -12.94
N THR A 54 -2.26 -5.30 -13.91
CA THR A 54 -1.48 -4.05 -13.83
C THR A 54 -2.00 -3.14 -12.71
N ILE A 55 -3.32 -2.98 -12.60
CA ILE A 55 -3.93 -2.19 -11.51
C ILE A 55 -3.60 -2.82 -10.16
N SER A 56 -3.67 -4.16 -10.06
CA SER A 56 -3.29 -4.90 -8.85
C SER A 56 -1.85 -4.63 -8.44
N LEU A 57 -0.91 -4.62 -9.39
CA LEU A 57 0.49 -4.27 -9.13
C LEU A 57 0.66 -2.82 -8.66
N ILE A 58 -0.05 -1.87 -9.27
CA ILE A 58 -0.04 -0.47 -8.84
C ILE A 58 -0.53 -0.33 -7.40
N LEU A 59 -1.60 -1.05 -7.04
CA LEU A 59 -2.15 -1.07 -5.68
C LEU A 59 -1.16 -1.67 -4.69
N ILE A 60 -0.53 -2.80 -5.02
CA ILE A 60 0.51 -3.41 -4.18
C ILE A 60 1.66 -2.43 -3.94
N MET A 61 2.20 -1.81 -4.99
CA MET A 61 3.30 -0.85 -4.85
C MET A 61 2.89 0.39 -4.05
N THR A 62 1.66 0.86 -4.22
CA THR A 62 1.10 1.96 -3.43
C THR A 62 1.01 1.56 -1.96
N GLY A 63 0.48 0.38 -1.65
CA GLY A 63 0.41 -0.15 -0.29
C GLY A 63 1.79 -0.26 0.37
N ILE A 64 2.79 -0.77 -0.36
CA ILE A 64 4.18 -0.84 0.10
C ILE A 64 4.75 0.54 0.41
N ASN A 65 4.55 1.54 -0.46
CA ASN A 65 5.02 2.90 -0.20
C ASN A 65 4.38 3.52 1.05
N PHE A 66 3.08 3.28 1.27
CA PHE A 66 2.39 3.72 2.49
C PHE A 66 2.93 3.03 3.75
N LEU A 67 3.30 1.76 3.66
CA LEU A 67 3.95 1.02 4.76
C LEU A 67 5.35 1.56 5.05
N PHE A 68 6.14 1.89 4.04
CA PHE A 68 7.45 2.53 4.24
C PHE A 68 7.35 3.91 4.88
N GLU A 69 6.37 4.73 4.47
CA GLU A 69 6.08 6.02 5.10
C GLU A 69 5.69 5.83 6.59
N SER A 70 4.86 4.83 6.89
CA SER A 70 4.52 4.47 8.26
C SER A 70 5.78 4.06 9.04
N HIS A 71 6.65 3.24 8.46
CA HIS A 71 7.90 2.83 9.10
C HIS A 71 8.85 4.01 9.36
N ALA A 72 8.98 4.95 8.41
CA ALA A 72 9.73 6.18 8.61
C ALA A 72 9.15 7.03 9.76
N CYS A 73 7.82 7.12 9.84
CA CYS A 73 7.10 7.80 10.91
C CYS A 73 7.35 7.14 12.28
N LYS A 74 7.41 5.80 12.32
CA LYS A 74 7.75 5.03 13.53
C LYS A 74 9.18 5.30 13.99
N ARG A 75 10.14 5.32 13.07
CA ARG A 75 11.54 5.65 13.38
C ARG A 75 11.70 7.04 13.99
N GLU A 76 10.99 8.03 13.44
CA GLU A 76 11.02 9.39 13.98
C GLU A 76 10.33 9.50 15.36
N LEU A 77 9.33 8.66 15.65
CA LEU A 77 8.76 8.52 17.00
C LEU A 77 9.73 7.86 18.00
N GLU A 78 10.48 6.85 17.54
CA GLU A 78 11.46 6.09 18.34
C GLU A 78 12.80 6.84 18.52
N GLY A 79 13.02 7.95 17.80
CA GLY A 79 14.21 8.78 17.91
C GLY A 79 15.48 8.12 17.37
N LYS A 80 15.36 7.15 16.45
CA LYS A 80 16.45 6.37 15.82
C LYS A 80 16.50 6.55 14.30
#